data_AF-A0A1A8C3B9-F1
#
_entry.id   AF-A0A1A8C3B9-F1
#
_cell.length_a   1.000
_cell.length_b   1.000
_cell.length_c   1.000
_cell.angle_alpha   90.00
_cell.angle_beta   90.00
_cell.angle_gamma   90.00
#
_symmetry.space_group_name_H-M   'P 1'
#
loop_
_entity.id
_entity.type
_entity.pdbx_description
1 polymer ?
#
loop_
_entity_poly.entity_id
_entity_poly.type
_entity_poly.pdbx_seq_one_letter_code
_entity_poly.pdbx_strand_id
1 'polypeptide(L)'
;QYWQVADGSSSSLTIDTHDIPLGSYTMDIVIYHYRSKEKFIPLGYASTQFSITDQIPFAVSLDQVNDIVAGDMRFVQNRAIAFTVTLHDPSEYLSDADITFNWDFGDESGALISRELTVTHTYIDSGSYKPQVVIQAVISDKACDPSSDNPTTVPGAPV
;
A
#
# COMPACT_ATOMS: atom_id res chain seq x y z
N GLN A 1 1.97 23.52 -4.98
CA GLN A 1 3.42 23.79 -5.06
C GLN A 1 3.88 23.48 -6.48
N TYR A 2 5.06 23.95 -6.90
CA TYR A 2 5.57 23.71 -8.25
C TYR A 2 6.96 23.09 -8.17
N TRP A 3 7.23 22.14 -9.06
CA TRP A 3 8.52 21.50 -9.22
C TRP A 3 8.89 21.54 -10.70
N GLN A 4 10.18 21.69 -10.98
CA GLN A 4 10.71 21.72 -12.33
C GLN A 4 11.87 20.74 -12.43
N VAL A 5 11.85 19.92 -13.46
CA VAL A 5 12.91 18.99 -13.81
C VAL A 5 13.30 19.23 -15.28
N ALA A 6 14.59 19.13 -15.59
CA ALA A 6 15.12 19.36 -16.93
C ALA A 6 15.94 18.14 -17.36
N ASP A 7 15.27 17.17 -17.96
CA ASP A 7 15.86 15.90 -18.41
C ASP A 7 15.78 15.73 -19.94
N GLY A 8 16.16 14.55 -20.41
CA GLY A 8 16.10 14.16 -21.82
C GLY A 8 14.69 13.75 -22.29
N SER A 9 14.61 12.69 -23.09
CA SER A 9 13.34 12.18 -23.63
C SER A 9 12.43 11.51 -22.59
N SER A 10 12.92 11.31 -21.38
CA SER A 10 12.20 10.75 -20.22
C SER A 10 12.62 11.50 -18.97
N SER A 11 11.68 11.73 -18.05
CA SER A 11 11.92 12.42 -16.79
C SER A 11 11.13 11.75 -15.67
N SER A 12 11.64 11.81 -14.44
CA SER A 12 10.99 11.30 -13.24
C SER A 12 11.14 12.32 -12.12
N LEU A 13 10.08 12.48 -11.32
CA LEU A 13 10.07 13.33 -10.14
C LEU A 13 9.47 12.55 -8.96
N THR A 14 10.21 12.47 -7.87
CA THR A 14 9.71 11.95 -6.59
C THR A 14 9.45 13.12 -5.67
N ILE A 15 8.26 13.18 -5.08
CA ILE A 15 7.84 14.23 -4.15
C ILE A 15 7.58 13.57 -2.81
N ASP A 16 8.25 14.03 -1.77
CA ASP A 16 7.97 13.61 -0.41
C ASP A 16 6.63 14.21 0.06
N THR A 17 5.83 13.38 0.72
CA THR A 17 4.49 13.70 1.20
C THR A 17 4.37 13.71 2.72
N HIS A 18 5.47 13.58 3.47
CA HIS A 18 5.44 13.47 4.94
C HIS A 18 4.63 14.57 5.64
N ASP A 19 4.80 15.84 5.23
CA ASP A 19 4.11 17.00 5.81
C ASP A 19 2.88 17.47 5.01
N ILE A 20 2.45 16.67 4.03
CA ILE A 20 1.29 17.01 3.21
C ILE A 20 0.04 16.42 3.87
N PRO A 21 -1.03 17.21 4.08
CA PRO A 21 -2.25 16.72 4.68
C PRO A 21 -2.84 15.50 3.95
N LEU A 22 -3.62 14.70 4.66
CA LEU A 22 -4.41 13.64 4.03
C LEU A 22 -5.49 14.27 3.13
N GLY A 23 -5.72 13.66 1.97
CA GLY A 23 -6.71 14.15 1.02
C GLY A 23 -6.43 13.78 -0.43
N SER A 24 -7.30 14.25 -1.32
CA SER A 24 -7.15 14.08 -2.77
C SER A 24 -6.53 15.32 -3.39
N TYR A 25 -5.60 15.09 -4.31
CA TYR A 25 -4.78 16.10 -4.95
C TYR A 25 -4.80 15.93 -6.46
N THR A 26 -4.70 17.03 -7.18
CA THR A 26 -4.50 17.04 -8.63
C THR A 26 -3.05 17.40 -8.91
N MET A 27 -2.40 16.62 -9.77
CA MET A 27 -1.07 16.90 -10.32
C MET A 27 -1.21 17.32 -11.77
N ASP A 28 -0.93 18.59 -12.03
CA ASP A 28 -0.88 19.16 -13.38
C ASP A 28 0.57 19.22 -13.87
N ILE A 29 0.81 18.70 -15.07
CA ILE A 29 2.13 18.62 -15.69
C ILE A 29 2.11 19.45 -16.98
N VAL A 30 3.10 20.34 -17.11
CA VAL A 30 3.34 21.10 -18.34
C VAL A 30 4.73 20.78 -18.85
N ILE A 31 4.81 20.26 -20.07
CA ILE A 31 6.07 19.89 -20.71
C ILE A 31 6.52 21.07 -21.57
N TYR A 32 7.73 21.57 -21.31
CA TYR A 32 8.34 22.62 -22.10
C TYR A 32 9.47 22.09 -22.95
N HIS A 33 9.62 22.65 -24.16
CA HIS A 33 10.81 22.46 -24.98
C HIS A 33 11.64 23.73 -24.99
N TYR A 34 12.92 23.57 -24.67
CA TYR A 34 13.90 24.63 -24.73
C TYR A 34 14.33 24.85 -26.19
N ARG A 35 14.07 26.04 -26.73
CA ARG A 35 14.69 26.51 -27.97
C ARG A 35 15.77 27.55 -27.66
N SER A 36 16.80 27.60 -28.52
CA SER A 36 17.87 28.59 -28.47
C SER A 36 17.35 30.00 -28.15
N LYS A 37 18.08 30.75 -27.31
CA LYS A 37 17.71 32.05 -26.70
C LYS A 37 16.74 31.97 -25.51
N GLU A 38 16.92 30.98 -24.62
CA GLU A 38 16.19 30.89 -23.34
C GLU A 38 14.65 30.90 -23.48
N LYS A 39 14.14 30.41 -24.61
CA LYS A 39 12.71 30.40 -24.88
C LYS A 39 12.13 29.02 -24.61
N PHE A 40 11.40 28.89 -23.50
CA PHE A 40 10.57 27.73 -23.21
C PHE A 40 9.24 27.85 -23.94
N ILE A 41 8.88 26.82 -24.70
CA ILE A 41 7.60 26.73 -25.42
C ILE A 41 6.85 25.51 -24.87
N PRO A 42 5.60 25.65 -24.40
CA PRO A 42 4.83 24.50 -23.95
C PRO A 42 4.55 23.57 -25.13
N LEU A 43 4.85 22.29 -24.96
CA LEU A 43 4.61 21.23 -25.95
C LEU A 43 3.44 20.32 -25.58
N GLY A 44 3.13 20.21 -24.29
CA GLY A 44 2.12 19.27 -23.82
C GLY A 44 1.65 19.55 -22.41
N TYR A 45 0.46 19.02 -22.11
CA TYR A 45 -0.21 19.14 -20.83
C TYR A 45 -0.75 17.77 -20.44
N ALA A 46 -0.62 17.41 -19.17
CA ALA A 46 -1.24 16.23 -18.58
C ALA A 46 -1.76 16.58 -17.19
N SER A 47 -2.79 15.87 -16.75
CA SER A 47 -3.35 16.04 -15.41
C SER A 47 -3.73 14.67 -14.87
N THR A 48 -3.45 14.43 -13.60
CA THR A 48 -3.84 13.20 -12.90
C THR A 48 -4.25 13.52 -11.47
N GLN A 49 -4.96 12.60 -10.82
CA GLN A 49 -5.32 12.70 -9.41
C GLN A 49 -4.64 11.61 -8.60
N PHE A 50 -4.31 11.93 -7.35
CA PHE A 50 -3.80 10.98 -6.37
C PHE A 50 -4.34 11.33 -4.99
N SER A 51 -4.27 10.37 -4.06
CA SER A 51 -4.70 10.58 -2.68
C SER A 51 -3.56 10.25 -1.72
N ILE A 52 -3.40 11.09 -0.70
CA ILE A 52 -2.54 10.83 0.45
C ILE A 52 -3.44 10.34 1.58
N THR A 53 -3.16 9.16 2.10
CA THR A 53 -3.99 8.49 3.10
C THR A 53 -3.12 7.76 4.12
N ASP A 54 -3.61 7.69 5.35
CA ASP A 54 -3.08 6.86 6.43
C ASP A 54 -3.76 5.48 6.50
N GLN A 55 -4.71 5.22 5.60
CA GLN A 55 -5.39 3.94 5.45
C GLN A 55 -4.65 3.08 4.43
N ILE A 56 -4.76 1.76 4.58
CA ILE A 56 -4.27 0.80 3.59
C ILE A 56 -5.42 0.56 2.61
N PRO A 57 -5.35 1.00 1.33
CA PRO A 57 -6.37 0.67 0.36
C PRO A 57 -6.14 -0.77 -0.12
N PHE A 58 -7.21 -1.57 -0.17
CA PHE A 58 -7.12 -2.96 -0.58
C PHE A 58 -8.41 -3.44 -1.25
N ALA A 59 -8.31 -4.56 -1.94
CA ALA A 59 -9.44 -5.34 -2.43
C ALA A 59 -9.37 -6.77 -1.89
N VAL A 60 -10.52 -7.44 -1.81
CA VAL A 60 -10.61 -8.86 -1.47
C VAL A 60 -11.28 -9.60 -2.61
N SER A 61 -10.68 -10.68 -3.08
CA SER A 61 -11.29 -11.62 -4.02
C SER A 61 -11.58 -12.96 -3.33
N LEU A 62 -12.66 -13.60 -3.73
CA LEU A 62 -13.08 -14.90 -3.22
C LEU A 62 -13.14 -15.91 -4.37
N ASP A 63 -12.56 -17.09 -4.15
CA ASP A 63 -12.55 -18.17 -5.13
C ASP A 63 -12.84 -19.51 -4.45
N GLN A 64 -13.65 -20.37 -5.09
CA GLN A 64 -13.87 -21.73 -4.64
C GLN A 64 -13.52 -22.72 -5.75
N VAL A 65 -12.83 -23.79 -5.39
CA VAL A 65 -12.44 -24.83 -6.35
C VAL A 65 -13.68 -25.46 -6.98
N ASN A 66 -13.70 -25.49 -8.31
CA ASN A 66 -14.83 -25.94 -9.14
C ASN A 66 -16.10 -25.09 -8.99
N ASP A 67 -15.98 -23.81 -8.66
CA ASP A 67 -17.06 -22.85 -8.88
C ASP A 67 -17.36 -22.74 -10.38
N ILE A 68 -18.64 -22.85 -10.73
CA ILE A 68 -19.13 -22.86 -12.11
C ILE A 68 -19.41 -21.42 -12.57
N VAL A 69 -19.74 -20.51 -11.64
CA VAL A 69 -20.18 -19.15 -11.96
C VAL A 69 -19.37 -18.13 -11.15
N ALA A 70 -18.12 -17.92 -11.56
CA ALA A 70 -17.22 -16.98 -10.91
C ALA A 70 -17.85 -15.57 -10.79
N GLY A 71 -17.75 -14.98 -9.59
CA GLY A 71 -18.17 -13.61 -9.33
C GLY A 71 -19.65 -13.41 -8.99
N ASP A 72 -20.47 -14.47 -8.93
CA ASP A 72 -21.86 -14.38 -8.47
C ASP A 72 -21.99 -14.31 -6.92
N MET A 73 -20.86 -14.43 -6.22
CA MET A 73 -20.75 -14.47 -4.75
C MET A 73 -21.55 -15.61 -4.11
N ARG A 74 -21.73 -16.73 -4.83
CA ARG A 74 -22.37 -17.94 -4.31
C ARG A 74 -21.36 -19.06 -4.27
N PHE A 75 -21.29 -19.71 -3.11
CA PHE A 75 -20.34 -20.78 -2.87
C PHE A 75 -21.05 -22.01 -2.34
N VAL A 76 -20.50 -23.18 -2.64
CA VAL A 76 -20.99 -24.46 -2.13
C VAL A 76 -20.57 -24.59 -0.67
N GLN A 77 -21.52 -24.85 0.22
CA GLN A 77 -21.26 -25.12 1.64
C GLN A 77 -20.31 -26.31 1.83
N ASN A 78 -19.63 -26.36 2.97
CA ASN A 78 -18.71 -27.43 3.34
C ASN A 78 -17.57 -27.65 2.31
N ARG A 79 -17.15 -26.57 1.63
CA ARG A 79 -15.98 -26.52 0.78
C ARG A 79 -15.19 -25.25 1.08
N ALA A 80 -13.87 -25.36 1.04
CA ALA A 80 -12.98 -24.23 1.26
C ALA A 80 -13.19 -23.15 0.19
N ILE A 81 -13.37 -21.92 0.66
CA ILE A 81 -13.32 -20.69 -0.14
C ILE A 81 -11.99 -20.02 0.19
N ALA A 82 -11.22 -19.68 -0.84
CA ALA A 82 -10.01 -18.88 -0.72
C ALA A 82 -10.38 -17.40 -0.70
N PHE A 83 -9.86 -16.67 0.27
CA PHE A 83 -9.97 -15.23 0.43
C PHE A 83 -8.61 -14.63 0.18
N THR A 84 -8.48 -13.82 -0.87
CA THR A 84 -7.21 -13.20 -1.27
C THR A 84 -7.28 -11.69 -1.15
N VAL A 85 -6.37 -11.10 -0.40
CA VAL A 85 -6.20 -9.65 -0.28
C VAL A 85 -5.22 -9.18 -1.33
N THR A 86 -5.60 -8.12 -2.05
CA THR A 86 -4.70 -7.36 -2.92
C THR A 86 -4.52 -5.96 -2.33
N LEU A 87 -3.31 -5.66 -1.86
CA LEU A 87 -2.96 -4.33 -1.35
C LEU A 87 -2.70 -3.38 -2.51
N HIS A 88 -3.16 -2.14 -2.38
CA HIS A 88 -2.87 -1.07 -3.33
C HIS A 88 -1.83 -0.12 -2.74
N ASP A 89 -0.56 -0.40 -3.03
CA ASP A 89 0.60 0.38 -2.58
C ASP A 89 1.54 0.73 -3.76
N PRO A 90 1.15 1.66 -4.63
CA PRO A 90 1.99 2.09 -5.75
C PRO A 90 3.26 2.83 -5.31
N SER A 91 3.31 3.32 -4.06
CA SER A 91 4.47 3.97 -3.46
C SER A 91 5.52 3.00 -2.92
N GLU A 92 5.19 1.71 -2.82
CA GLU A 92 6.00 0.70 -2.12
C GLU A 92 6.27 1.06 -0.65
N TYR A 93 5.40 1.87 -0.03
CA TYR A 93 5.55 2.32 1.36
C TYR A 93 5.40 1.18 2.36
N LEU A 94 4.62 0.15 2.01
CA LEU A 94 4.38 -1.03 2.82
C LEU A 94 5.37 -2.17 2.54
N SER A 95 6.38 -1.97 1.68
CA SER A 95 7.33 -3.02 1.26
C SER A 95 8.11 -3.65 2.43
N ASP A 96 8.54 -2.83 3.38
CA ASP A 96 9.24 -3.25 4.60
C ASP A 96 8.30 -3.38 5.82
N ALA A 97 6.98 -3.24 5.61
CA ALA A 97 6.02 -3.26 6.71
C ALA A 97 5.69 -4.69 7.17
N ASP A 98 5.56 -4.87 8.47
CA ASP A 98 4.97 -6.07 9.03
C ASP A 98 3.44 -5.98 8.96
N ILE A 99 2.84 -6.72 8.04
CA ILE A 99 1.39 -6.70 7.77
C ILE A 99 0.70 -7.92 8.41
N THR A 100 -0.37 -7.65 9.15
CA THR A 100 -1.23 -8.66 9.76
C THR A 100 -2.68 -8.47 9.30
N PHE A 101 -3.32 -9.59 8.96
CA PHE A 101 -4.73 -9.68 8.56
C PHE A 101 -5.53 -10.33 9.67
N ASN A 102 -6.52 -9.63 10.21
CA ASN A 102 -7.46 -10.16 11.18
C ASN A 102 -8.82 -10.35 10.52
N TRP A 103 -9.19 -11.60 10.29
CA TRP A 103 -10.42 -12.01 9.60
C TRP A 103 -11.51 -12.36 10.60
N ASP A 104 -12.73 -11.90 10.32
CA ASP A 104 -13.98 -12.41 10.87
C ASP A 104 -14.83 -12.90 9.71
N PHE A 105 -15.15 -14.19 9.65
CA PHE A 105 -15.91 -14.76 8.54
C PHE A 105 -17.43 -14.57 8.67
N GLY A 106 -17.90 -14.09 9.82
CA GLY A 106 -19.31 -13.77 10.07
C GLY A 106 -20.22 -14.97 10.35
N ASP A 107 -19.66 -16.16 10.63
CA ASP A 107 -20.37 -17.41 10.94
C ASP A 107 -20.14 -17.90 12.37
N GLU A 108 -19.67 -17.02 13.27
CA GLU A 108 -19.38 -17.33 14.67
C GLU A 108 -18.23 -18.35 14.88
N SER A 109 -17.45 -18.68 13.84
CA SER A 109 -16.28 -19.56 13.95
C SER A 109 -15.12 -18.95 14.75
N GLY A 110 -15.20 -17.66 15.08
CA GLY A 110 -14.13 -16.87 15.68
C GLY A 110 -13.22 -16.22 14.63
N ALA A 111 -12.28 -15.41 15.13
CA ALA A 111 -11.37 -14.65 14.30
C ALA A 111 -10.13 -15.45 13.88
N LEU A 112 -9.62 -15.20 12.67
CA LEU A 112 -8.36 -15.75 12.16
C LEU A 112 -7.34 -14.63 11.96
N ILE A 113 -6.20 -14.74 12.64
CA ILE A 113 -5.07 -13.84 12.46
C ILE A 113 -4.04 -14.51 11.55
N SER A 114 -3.63 -13.83 10.47
CA SER A 114 -2.70 -14.35 9.48
C SER A 114 -1.73 -13.27 9.00
N ARG A 115 -0.61 -13.70 8.41
CA ARG A 115 0.36 -12.88 7.65
C ARG A 115 0.34 -13.19 6.16
N GLU A 116 -0.46 -14.18 5.75
CA GLU A 116 -0.61 -14.59 4.36
C GLU A 116 -1.67 -13.73 3.67
N LEU A 117 -1.39 -13.34 2.42
CA LEU A 117 -2.36 -12.61 1.58
C LEU A 117 -3.58 -13.47 1.21
N THR A 118 -3.42 -14.79 1.21
CA THR A 118 -4.51 -15.73 0.92
C THR A 118 -4.73 -16.65 2.12
N VAL A 119 -5.97 -16.73 2.57
CA VAL A 119 -6.43 -17.68 3.58
C VAL A 119 -7.62 -18.48 3.07
N THR A 120 -7.94 -19.61 3.70
CA THR A 120 -9.11 -20.41 3.35
C THR A 120 -10.06 -20.55 4.53
N HIS A 121 -11.36 -20.43 4.28
CA HIS A 121 -12.41 -20.70 5.26
C HIS A 121 -13.48 -21.62 4.69
N THR A 122 -14.16 -22.38 5.54
CA THR A 122 -15.23 -23.29 5.15
C THR A 122 -16.48 -23.01 5.98
N TYR A 123 -17.52 -22.50 5.33
CA TYR A 123 -18.84 -22.35 5.95
C TYR A 123 -19.53 -23.72 6.03
N ILE A 124 -19.83 -24.16 7.26
CA ILE A 124 -20.48 -25.45 7.53
C ILE A 124 -21.98 -25.37 7.25
N ASP A 125 -22.62 -24.31 7.74
CA ASP A 125 -24.03 -24.07 7.55
C ASP A 125 -24.29 -23.27 6.26
N SER A 126 -25.43 -23.52 5.62
CA SER A 126 -25.89 -22.71 4.50
C SER A 126 -26.42 -21.37 5.01
N GLY A 127 -25.96 -20.27 4.43
CA GLY A 127 -26.42 -18.94 4.81
C GLY A 127 -25.79 -17.82 3.99
N SER A 128 -26.19 -16.60 4.31
CA SER A 128 -25.57 -15.38 3.79
C SER A 128 -24.62 -14.82 4.83
N TYR A 129 -23.33 -14.81 4.52
CA TYR A 129 -22.29 -14.34 5.43
C TYR A 129 -21.68 -13.02 4.94
N LYS A 130 -21.14 -12.24 5.87
CA LYS A 130 -20.45 -10.97 5.60
C LYS A 130 -19.05 -11.02 6.20
N PRO A 131 -18.09 -11.65 5.51
CA PRO A 131 -16.71 -11.69 5.98
C PRO A 131 -16.13 -10.27 6.02
N GLN A 132 -15.32 -10.01 7.05
CA GLN A 132 -14.63 -8.75 7.28
C GLN A 132 -13.15 -9.04 7.52
N VAL A 133 -12.30 -8.12 7.06
CA VAL A 133 -10.86 -8.16 7.34
C VAL A 133 -10.42 -6.79 7.82
N VAL A 134 -9.63 -6.79 8.89
CA VAL A 134 -8.89 -5.61 9.35
C VAL A 134 -7.42 -5.85 9.05
N ILE A 135 -6.83 -4.93 8.30
CA ILE A 135 -5.41 -4.97 7.93
C ILE A 135 -4.67 -4.01 8.85
N GLN A 136 -3.61 -4.48 9.47
CA GLN A 136 -2.71 -3.67 10.29
C GLN A 136 -1.30 -3.78 9.74
N ALA A 137 -0.61 -2.66 9.60
CA ALA A 137 0.78 -2.61 9.19
C ALA A 137 1.61 -1.94 10.28
N VAL A 138 2.73 -2.56 10.65
CA VAL A 138 3.77 -1.96 11.49
C VAL A 138 4.93 -1.55 10.59
N ILE A 139 5.11 -0.25 10.44
CA ILE A 139 6.15 0.34 9.60
C ILE A 139 7.30 0.74 10.53
N SER A 140 8.49 0.17 10.30
CA SER A 140 9.68 0.58 11.04
C SER A 140 10.15 1.94 10.53
N ASP A 141 10.20 2.93 11.42
CA ASP A 141 10.81 4.20 11.10
C ASP A 141 12.35 4.04 11.08
N LYS A 142 12.96 4.15 9.89
CA LYS A 142 14.42 4.10 9.74
C LYS A 142 15.13 5.26 10.45
N ALA A 143 14.41 6.31 10.90
CA ALA A 143 14.96 7.39 11.71
C ALA A 143 15.09 7.02 13.21
N CYS A 144 14.44 5.94 13.66
CA CYS A 144 14.48 5.49 15.06
C CYS A 144 15.47 4.36 15.32
N ASP A 145 16.36 4.03 14.38
CA ASP A 145 17.45 3.11 14.65
C ASP A 145 18.48 3.84 15.53
N PRO A 146 18.60 3.53 16.84
CA PRO A 146 19.62 4.17 17.64
C PRO A 146 20.95 3.81 17.00
N SER A 147 21.67 4.82 16.50
CA SER A 147 23.05 4.65 16.07
C SER A 147 23.75 3.79 17.11
N SER A 148 24.33 2.65 16.70
CA SER A 148 25.14 1.82 17.58
C SER A 148 26.35 2.66 17.98
N ASP A 149 26.17 3.48 19.00
CA ASP A 149 27.20 4.34 19.53
C ASP A 149 28.17 3.38 20.22
N ASN A 150 29.23 3.03 19.50
CA ASN A 150 30.34 2.26 20.05
C ASN A 150 30.72 2.93 21.38
N PRO A 151 30.85 2.17 22.48
CA PRO A 151 31.17 2.79 23.76
C PRO A 151 32.50 3.52 23.62
N THR A 152 32.44 4.85 23.68
CA THR A 152 33.60 5.72 23.68
C THR A 152 34.46 5.31 24.88
N THR A 153 35.60 4.70 24.60
CA THR A 153 36.56 4.28 25.61
C THR A 153 37.15 5.55 26.20
N VAL A 154 36.82 5.84 27.46
CA VAL A 154 37.39 6.97 28.20
C VAL A 154 38.90 6.75 28.34
N PRO A 155 39.76 7.69 27.90
CA PRO A 155 41.20 7.58 28.17
C PRO A 155 41.45 7.72 29.67
N GLY A 156 42.10 6.72 30.27
CA GLY A 156 42.45 6.70 31.67
C GLY A 156 43.29 7.91 32.08
N ALA A 157 42.96 8.49 33.23
CA ALA A 157 43.71 9.58 33.83
C ALA A 157 45.15 9.14 34.16
N PRO A 158 46.18 9.97 33.90
CA PRO A 158 47.54 9.67 34.27
C PRO A 158 47.73 9.80 35.80
N VAL A 159 48.56 8.91 36.33
CA VAL A 159 49.02 8.84 37.74
C VAL A 159 50.07 9.92 38.02
#